data_AF-A0A7W1AZX7-F1
#
_entry.id   AF-A0A7W1AZX7-F1
#
_cell.length_a   1.000
_cell.length_b   1.000
_cell.length_c   1.000
_cell.angle_alpha   90.00
_cell.angle_beta   90.00
_cell.angle_gamma   90.00
#
_symmetry.space_group_name_H-M   'P 1'
#
loop_
_entity.id
_entity.type
_entity.pdbx_description
1 polymer ?
#
loop_
_entity_poly.entity_id
_entity_poly.type
_entity_poly.pdbx_seq_one_letter_code
_entity_poly.pdbx_strand_id
1 'polypeptide(L)'
;ATDSRFVVLRQLIFAHVSAGRLDAAGDLLTEARPLAEALGTPEAEMALLYLEHFRCECAGEIGPRRRLVEQAGDLVRRHPHPALRARYLGMRIVQHLHCGEAGLFEQAAAELVQLGAGTGDPYSSWLGLSARVVGPLLEGDLGSAAQLAEQAYLHANESDLFAGDSAWAGQLVVLGWVSGRLTSFQRPQEAPDLEGPEFAWSAVRALFLALSGDADNATAILAELTPGIGTVGAQWIGSSTSRWPWRPRRWSGPGPSWRPPSRYCAADATTTSSSAPACSTSDR
;
A
#
# COMPACT_ATOMS: atom_id res chain seq x y z
N ALA A 1 -16.96 1.26 23.21
CA ALA A 1 -15.70 0.55 23.56
C ALA A 1 -15.27 -0.24 22.32
N THR A 2 -13.97 -0.28 22.01
CA THR A 2 -13.48 -1.04 20.84
C THR A 2 -13.41 -2.53 21.19
N ASP A 3 -14.07 -3.42 20.43
CA ASP A 3 -13.88 -4.87 20.60
C ASP A 3 -12.57 -5.29 19.90
N SER A 4 -11.58 -5.71 20.69
CA SER A 4 -10.27 -6.13 20.20
C SER A 4 -10.36 -7.27 19.17
N ARG A 5 -11.37 -8.16 19.27
CA ARG A 5 -11.58 -9.24 18.30
C ARG A 5 -11.99 -8.68 16.95
N PHE A 6 -12.90 -7.70 16.93
CA PHE A 6 -13.28 -7.04 15.69
C PHE A 6 -12.09 -6.35 15.03
N VAL A 7 -11.21 -5.71 15.80
CA VAL A 7 -9.97 -5.10 15.29
C VAL A 7 -9.06 -6.16 14.66
N VAL A 8 -8.84 -7.30 15.33
CA VAL A 8 -8.01 -8.39 14.81
C VAL A 8 -8.61 -8.98 13.53
N LEU A 9 -9.92 -9.27 13.52
CA LEU A 9 -10.60 -9.82 12.35
C LEU A 9 -10.48 -8.88 11.15
N ARG A 10 -10.62 -7.56 11.34
CA ARG A 10 -10.42 -6.59 10.25
C ARG A 10 -9.03 -6.70 9.61
N GLN A 11 -7.99 -6.87 10.42
CA GLN A 11 -6.62 -7.01 9.91
C GLN A 11 -6.42 -8.35 9.19
N LEU A 12 -6.97 -9.44 9.74
CA LEU A 12 -6.92 -10.75 9.10
C LEU A 12 -7.66 -10.76 7.77
N ILE A 13 -8.89 -10.23 7.70
CA ILE A 13 -9.67 -10.11 6.47
C ILE A 13 -8.84 -9.36 5.42
N PHE A 14 -8.28 -8.20 5.78
CA PHE A 14 -7.46 -7.41 4.86
C PHE A 14 -6.26 -8.21 4.33
N ALA A 15 -5.53 -8.91 5.21
CA ALA A 15 -4.41 -9.76 4.83
C ALA A 15 -4.83 -10.92 3.92
N HIS A 16 -5.98 -11.56 4.18
CA HIS A 16 -6.50 -12.65 3.36
C HIS A 16 -6.95 -12.18 1.98
N VAL A 17 -7.67 -11.06 1.88
CA VAL A 17 -8.03 -10.43 0.60
C VAL A 17 -6.78 -10.06 -0.20
N SER A 18 -5.81 -9.42 0.46
CA SER A 18 -4.53 -9.05 -0.18
C SER A 18 -3.69 -10.26 -0.59
N ALA A 19 -3.92 -11.43 -0.01
CA ALA A 19 -3.26 -12.68 -0.41
C ALA A 19 -4.07 -13.48 -1.45
N GLY A 20 -5.19 -12.95 -1.96
CA GLY A 20 -6.09 -13.65 -2.88
C GLY A 20 -6.87 -14.81 -2.24
N ARG A 21 -6.86 -14.96 -0.91
CA ARG A 21 -7.57 -16.02 -0.18
C ARG A 21 -9.01 -15.59 0.11
N LEU A 22 -9.79 -15.43 -0.95
CA LEU A 22 -11.10 -14.77 -0.91
C LEU A 22 -12.17 -15.55 -0.13
N ASP A 23 -12.17 -16.88 -0.20
CA ASP A 23 -13.10 -17.72 0.58
C ASP A 23 -12.87 -17.56 2.09
N ALA A 24 -11.62 -17.68 2.52
CA ALA A 24 -11.23 -17.47 3.92
C ALA A 24 -11.54 -16.03 4.39
N ALA A 25 -11.37 -15.03 3.52
CA ALA A 25 -11.80 -13.67 3.84
C ALA A 25 -13.32 -13.55 3.99
N GLY A 26 -14.11 -14.30 3.20
CA GLY A 26 -15.56 -14.38 3.31
C GLY A 26 -16.03 -15.00 4.63
N ASP A 27 -15.38 -16.07 5.08
CA ASP A 27 -15.64 -16.70 6.37
C ASP A 27 -15.37 -15.72 7.53
N LEU A 28 -14.22 -15.04 7.49
CA LEU A 28 -13.85 -14.04 8.50
C LEU A 28 -14.79 -12.82 8.48
N LEU A 29 -15.27 -12.39 7.31
CA LEU A 29 -16.30 -11.34 7.20
C LEU A 29 -17.61 -11.77 7.85
N THR A 30 -18.00 -13.04 7.69
CA THR A 30 -19.19 -13.61 8.34
C THR A 30 -19.05 -13.60 9.85
N GLU A 31 -17.85 -13.92 10.38
CA GLU A 31 -17.56 -13.84 11.81
C GLU A 31 -17.51 -12.39 12.34
N ALA A 32 -16.97 -11.45 11.55
CA ALA A 32 -16.83 -10.05 11.95
C ALA A 32 -18.16 -9.29 11.98
N ARG A 33 -19.16 -9.72 11.19
CA ARG A 33 -20.46 -9.06 11.08
C ARG A 33 -21.23 -8.91 12.39
N PRO A 34 -21.53 -9.98 13.15
CA PRO A 34 -22.25 -9.86 14.41
C PRO A 34 -21.48 -9.02 15.45
N LEU A 35 -20.15 -8.98 15.38
CA LEU A 35 -19.34 -8.14 16.27
C LEU A 35 -19.48 -6.65 15.94
N ALA A 36 -19.49 -6.27 14.66
CA ALA A 36 -19.73 -4.89 14.27
C ALA A 36 -21.15 -4.44 14.60
N GLU A 37 -22.14 -5.30 14.39
CA GLU A 37 -23.53 -5.04 14.77
C GLU A 37 -23.66 -4.83 16.28
N ALA A 38 -22.99 -5.66 17.10
CA ALA A 38 -22.96 -5.50 18.55
C ALA A 38 -22.25 -4.21 19.00
N LEU A 39 -21.25 -3.72 18.25
CA LEU A 39 -20.63 -2.41 18.50
C LEU A 39 -21.59 -1.26 18.21
N GLY A 40 -22.45 -1.39 17.19
CA GLY A 40 -23.49 -0.43 16.86
C GLY A 40 -22.97 0.97 16.48
N THR A 41 -21.73 1.06 15.98
CA THR A 41 -21.13 2.35 15.57
C THR A 41 -21.01 2.46 14.06
N PRO A 42 -21.17 3.67 13.48
CA PRO A 42 -21.04 3.85 12.04
C PRO A 42 -19.63 3.56 11.53
N GLU A 43 -18.60 3.69 12.36
CA GLU A 43 -17.23 3.31 12.01
C GLU A 43 -17.07 1.79 11.85
N ALA A 44 -17.75 1.00 12.67
CA ALA A 44 -17.73 -0.46 12.57
C ALA A 44 -18.49 -0.92 11.31
N GLU A 45 -19.65 -0.32 11.03
CA GLU A 45 -20.42 -0.57 9.80
C GLU A 45 -19.61 -0.21 8.55
N MET A 46 -19.02 0.99 8.51
CA MET A 46 -18.16 1.42 7.39
C MET A 46 -16.94 0.53 7.21
N ALA A 47 -16.34 0.04 8.30
CA ALA A 47 -15.19 -0.87 8.22
C ALA A 47 -15.57 -2.20 7.55
N LEU A 48 -16.75 -2.75 7.83
CA LEU A 48 -17.23 -3.96 7.14
C LEU A 48 -17.53 -3.70 5.67
N LEU A 49 -18.25 -2.62 5.36
CA LEU A 49 -18.56 -2.25 3.98
C LEU A 49 -17.29 -2.10 3.14
N TYR A 50 -16.26 -1.45 3.70
CA TYR A 50 -14.96 -1.30 3.04
C TYR A 50 -14.26 -2.64 2.80
N LEU A 51 -14.22 -3.54 3.80
CA LEU A 51 -13.56 -4.83 3.66
C LEU A 51 -14.27 -5.75 2.67
N GLU A 52 -15.60 -5.75 2.68
CA GLU A 52 -16.41 -6.50 1.73
C GLU A 52 -16.26 -5.93 0.32
N HIS A 53 -16.21 -4.61 0.19
CA HIS A 53 -15.94 -3.93 -1.09
C HIS A 53 -14.58 -4.33 -1.65
N PHE A 54 -13.55 -4.34 -0.80
CA PHE A 54 -12.20 -4.74 -1.20
C PHE A 54 -12.13 -6.22 -1.60
N ARG A 55 -12.84 -7.11 -0.88
CA ARG A 55 -12.98 -8.52 -1.31
C ARG A 55 -13.65 -8.62 -2.69
N CYS A 56 -14.77 -7.92 -2.90
CA CYS A 56 -15.49 -7.90 -4.18
C CYS A 56 -14.63 -7.34 -5.31
N GLU A 57 -13.80 -6.32 -5.04
CA GLU A 57 -12.83 -5.79 -5.99
C GLU A 57 -11.84 -6.86 -6.43
N CYS A 58 -11.19 -7.55 -5.49
CA CYS A 58 -10.25 -8.63 -5.81
C CYS A 58 -10.94 -9.83 -6.50
N ALA A 59 -12.23 -10.03 -6.26
CA ALA A 59 -13.05 -11.05 -6.93
C ALA A 59 -13.55 -10.64 -8.33
N GLY A 60 -13.40 -9.37 -8.73
CA GLY A 60 -13.99 -8.84 -9.97
C GLY A 60 -15.53 -8.68 -9.92
N GLU A 61 -16.13 -8.67 -8.74
CA GLU A 61 -17.58 -8.64 -8.52
C GLU A 61 -18.14 -7.20 -8.58
N ILE A 62 -18.34 -6.65 -9.79
CA ILE A 62 -18.77 -5.25 -9.98
C ILE A 62 -20.14 -4.95 -9.35
N GLY A 63 -21.13 -5.83 -9.54
CA GLY A 63 -22.51 -5.64 -9.06
C GLY A 63 -22.61 -5.55 -7.53
N PRO A 64 -22.11 -6.55 -6.78
CA PRO A 64 -21.99 -6.48 -5.33
C PRO A 64 -21.22 -5.25 -4.85
N ARG A 65 -20.09 -4.93 -5.48
CA ARG A 65 -19.27 -3.77 -5.11
C ARG A 65 -20.03 -2.45 -5.21
N ARG A 66 -20.81 -2.25 -6.28
CA ARG A 66 -21.66 -1.07 -6.46
C ARG A 66 -22.66 -0.89 -5.31
N ARG A 67 -23.34 -1.97 -4.89
CA ARG A 67 -24.28 -1.94 -3.76
C ARG A 67 -23.60 -1.54 -2.46
N LEU A 68 -22.37 -2.01 -2.22
CA LEU A 68 -21.60 -1.65 -1.03
C LEU A 68 -21.23 -0.15 -1.01
N VAL A 69 -20.93 0.44 -2.17
CA VAL A 69 -20.70 1.89 -2.31
C VAL A 69 -21.99 2.67 -2.01
N GLU A 70 -23.14 2.22 -2.50
CA GLU A 70 -24.44 2.83 -2.21
C GLU A 70 -24.75 2.79 -0.71
N GLN A 71 -24.58 1.63 -0.07
CA GLN A 71 -24.74 1.46 1.38
C GLN A 71 -23.79 2.37 2.18
N ALA A 72 -22.53 2.50 1.75
CA ALA A 72 -21.57 3.42 2.38
C ALA A 72 -21.99 4.89 2.21
N GLY A 73 -22.56 5.25 1.06
CA GLY A 73 -23.14 6.57 0.81
C GLY A 73 -24.33 6.86 1.74
N ASP A 74 -25.23 5.89 1.91
CA ASP A 74 -26.36 5.97 2.84
C ASP A 74 -25.91 6.15 4.28
N LEU A 75 -24.86 5.41 4.68
CA LEU A 75 -24.25 5.52 6.00
C LEU A 75 -23.67 6.92 6.24
N VAL A 76 -22.92 7.48 5.27
CA VAL A 76 -22.37 8.84 5.36
C VAL A 76 -23.47 9.90 5.41
N ARG A 77 -24.58 9.70 4.68
CA ARG A 77 -25.74 10.61 4.75
C ARG A 77 -26.40 10.60 6.13
N ARG A 78 -26.56 9.42 6.73
CA ARG A 78 -27.12 9.25 8.08
C ARG A 78 -26.18 9.76 9.18
N HIS A 79 -24.87 9.63 8.96
CA HIS A 79 -23.82 9.97 9.93
C HIS A 79 -22.75 10.85 9.27
N PRO A 80 -22.99 12.17 9.13
CA PRO A 80 -22.04 13.07 8.50
C PRO A 80 -20.76 13.21 9.33
N HIS A 81 -19.72 12.47 8.94
CA HIS A 81 -18.41 12.52 9.58
C HIS A 81 -17.30 12.49 8.53
N PRO A 82 -16.29 13.37 8.62
CA PRO A 82 -15.24 13.46 7.59
C PRO A 82 -14.51 12.14 7.33
N ALA A 83 -14.16 11.38 8.38
CA ALA A 83 -13.47 10.10 8.20
C ALA A 83 -14.33 9.04 7.49
N LEU A 84 -15.66 9.05 7.69
CA LEU A 84 -16.58 8.15 6.98
C LEU A 84 -16.70 8.59 5.52
N ARG A 85 -16.80 9.90 5.28
CA ARG A 85 -16.85 10.48 3.93
C ARG A 85 -15.58 10.15 3.14
N ALA A 86 -14.40 10.26 3.74
CA ALA A 86 -13.13 9.93 3.09
C ALA A 86 -13.12 8.46 2.62
N ARG A 87 -13.60 7.55 3.46
CA ARG A 87 -13.64 6.11 3.14
C ARG A 87 -14.62 5.80 2.02
N TYR A 88 -15.81 6.41 2.05
CA TYR A 88 -16.78 6.36 0.98
C TYR A 88 -16.22 6.90 -0.36
N LEU A 89 -15.53 8.04 -0.33
CA LEU A 89 -14.90 8.61 -1.52
C LEU A 89 -13.82 7.69 -2.09
N GLY A 90 -12.99 7.08 -1.24
CA GLY A 90 -12.02 6.06 -1.67
C GLY A 90 -12.68 4.87 -2.37
N MET A 91 -13.79 4.35 -1.83
CA MET A 91 -14.57 3.29 -2.47
C MET A 91 -15.15 3.74 -3.82
N ARG A 92 -15.66 4.97 -3.91
CA ARG A 92 -16.15 5.55 -5.18
C ARG A 92 -15.06 5.65 -6.24
N ILE A 93 -13.88 6.12 -5.89
CA ILE A 93 -12.74 6.22 -6.82
C ILE A 93 -12.47 4.85 -7.46
N VAL A 94 -12.31 3.81 -6.65
CA VAL A 94 -12.06 2.45 -7.13
C VAL A 94 -13.22 1.91 -7.98
N GLN A 95 -14.46 2.13 -7.55
CA GLN A 95 -15.65 1.66 -8.25
C GLN A 95 -15.80 2.32 -9.62
N HIS A 96 -15.65 3.65 -9.69
CA HIS A 96 -15.82 4.41 -10.93
C HIS A 96 -14.68 4.13 -11.91
N LEU A 97 -13.43 3.99 -11.43
CA LEU A 97 -12.30 3.61 -12.27
C LEU A 97 -12.57 2.28 -12.99
N HIS A 98 -12.95 1.25 -12.24
CA HIS A 98 -13.21 -0.07 -12.80
C HIS A 98 -14.47 -0.15 -13.68
N CYS A 99 -15.39 0.80 -13.56
CA CYS A 99 -16.56 0.89 -14.45
C CYS A 99 -16.30 1.75 -15.69
N GLY A 100 -15.11 2.36 -15.83
CA GLY A 100 -14.82 3.31 -16.91
C GLY A 100 -15.61 4.62 -16.80
N GLU A 101 -16.07 4.97 -15.60
CA GLU A 101 -16.90 6.16 -15.34
C GLU A 101 -16.00 7.38 -15.05
N ALA A 102 -15.17 7.78 -16.02
CA ALA A 102 -14.08 8.75 -15.84
C ALA A 102 -14.51 10.08 -15.16
N GLY A 103 -15.65 10.66 -15.55
CA GLY A 103 -16.13 11.90 -14.93
C GLY A 103 -16.51 11.75 -13.45
N LEU A 104 -17.10 10.61 -13.07
CA LEU A 104 -17.45 10.33 -11.67
C LEU A 104 -16.21 9.97 -10.84
N PHE A 105 -15.22 9.32 -11.47
CA PHE A 105 -13.91 9.07 -10.89
C PHE A 105 -13.18 10.37 -10.55
N GLU A 106 -13.04 11.28 -11.52
CA GLU A 106 -12.36 12.57 -11.33
C GLU A 106 -13.05 13.42 -10.27
N GLN A 107 -14.40 13.43 -10.28
CA GLN A 107 -15.17 14.10 -9.26
C GLN A 107 -14.87 13.54 -7.86
N ALA A 108 -14.89 12.22 -7.68
CA ALA A 108 -14.64 11.60 -6.39
C ALA A 108 -13.20 11.85 -5.89
N ALA A 109 -12.21 11.81 -6.78
CA ALA A 109 -10.82 12.13 -6.47
C ALA A 109 -10.65 13.60 -6.04
N ALA A 110 -11.25 14.54 -6.78
CA ALA A 110 -11.23 15.96 -6.44
C ALA A 110 -11.94 16.27 -5.10
N GLU A 111 -13.11 15.65 -4.86
CA GLU A 111 -13.81 15.74 -3.58
C GLU A 111 -12.95 15.25 -2.41
N LEU A 112 -12.15 14.19 -2.62
CA LEU A 112 -11.29 13.63 -1.58
C LEU A 112 -10.10 14.55 -1.27
N VAL A 113 -9.51 15.20 -2.28
CA VAL A 113 -8.50 16.26 -2.09
C VAL A 113 -9.06 17.40 -1.26
N GLN A 114 -10.24 17.90 -1.63
CA GLN A 114 -10.89 19.00 -0.90
C GLN A 114 -11.24 18.62 0.54
N LEU A 115 -11.70 17.39 0.76
CA LEU A 115 -12.00 16.88 2.10
C LEU A 115 -10.74 16.81 2.96
N GLY A 116 -9.64 16.26 2.45
CA GLY A 116 -8.37 16.18 3.17
C GLY A 116 -7.86 17.58 3.54
N ALA A 117 -7.86 18.51 2.59
CA ALA A 117 -7.46 19.90 2.83
C ALA A 117 -8.34 20.60 3.89
N GLY A 118 -9.66 20.43 3.79
CA GLY A 118 -10.61 21.06 4.72
C GLY A 118 -10.59 20.47 6.14
N THR A 119 -10.07 19.26 6.30
CA THR A 119 -10.03 18.56 7.59
C THR A 119 -8.63 18.49 8.21
N GLY A 120 -7.60 18.88 7.45
CA GLY A 120 -6.21 18.68 7.84
C GLY A 120 -5.80 17.20 7.86
N ASP A 121 -6.49 16.33 7.10
CA ASP A 121 -6.10 14.93 6.92
C ASP A 121 -5.20 14.79 5.69
N PRO A 122 -3.86 14.72 5.86
CA PRO A 122 -2.94 14.67 4.74
C PRO A 122 -3.10 13.39 3.92
N TYR A 123 -3.53 12.28 4.54
CA TYR A 123 -3.70 11.01 3.84
C TYR A 123 -4.86 11.05 2.84
N SER A 124 -6.00 11.64 3.22
CA SER A 124 -7.11 11.85 2.29
C SER A 124 -6.69 12.74 1.11
N SER A 125 -5.99 13.84 1.37
CA SER A 125 -5.47 14.72 0.31
C SER A 125 -4.55 13.97 -0.65
N TRP A 126 -3.57 13.24 -0.09
CA TRP A 126 -2.62 12.44 -0.85
C TRP A 126 -3.31 11.38 -1.72
N LEU A 127 -4.28 10.66 -1.15
CA LEU A 127 -5.01 9.61 -1.86
C LEU A 127 -5.77 10.18 -3.06
N GLY A 128 -6.43 11.33 -2.87
CA GLY A 128 -7.10 12.04 -3.96
C GLY A 128 -6.13 12.53 -5.04
N LEU A 129 -4.97 13.10 -4.66
CA LEU A 129 -3.94 13.53 -5.60
C LEU A 129 -3.38 12.35 -6.41
N SER A 130 -3.09 11.24 -5.74
CA SER A 130 -2.58 10.02 -6.36
C SER A 130 -3.57 9.44 -7.38
N ALA A 131 -4.87 9.47 -7.07
CA ALA A 131 -5.90 8.99 -7.99
C ALA A 131 -5.96 9.83 -9.28
N ARG A 132 -5.81 11.17 -9.18
CA ARG A 132 -5.90 12.07 -10.35
C ARG A 132 -4.84 11.84 -11.42
N VAL A 133 -3.78 11.09 -11.13
CA VAL A 133 -2.79 10.65 -12.13
C VAL A 133 -3.42 9.81 -13.24
N VAL A 134 -4.48 9.06 -12.92
CA VAL A 134 -5.07 8.06 -13.82
C VAL A 134 -5.78 8.71 -15.01
N GLY A 135 -6.46 9.84 -14.84
CA GLY A 135 -7.17 10.52 -15.93
C GLY A 135 -6.25 10.86 -17.10
N PRO A 136 -5.22 11.70 -16.90
CA PRO A 136 -4.27 12.05 -17.96
C PRO A 136 -3.50 10.84 -18.51
N LEU A 137 -3.23 9.83 -17.67
CA LEU A 137 -2.61 8.58 -18.13
C LEU A 137 -3.50 7.84 -19.14
N LEU A 138 -4.80 7.72 -18.88
CA LEU A 138 -5.77 7.08 -19.78
C LEU A 138 -5.97 7.88 -21.07
N GLU A 139 -5.83 9.22 -21.01
CA GLU A 139 -5.92 10.12 -22.16
C GLU A 139 -4.61 10.16 -22.98
N GLY A 140 -3.53 9.55 -22.50
CA GLY A 140 -2.21 9.59 -23.12
C GLY A 140 -1.45 10.90 -22.89
N ASP A 141 -1.95 11.80 -22.05
CA ASP A 141 -1.23 12.99 -21.59
C ASP A 141 -0.25 12.64 -20.48
N LEU A 142 0.87 12.05 -20.90
CA LEU A 142 1.92 11.58 -19.98
C LEU A 142 2.64 12.71 -19.26
N GLY A 143 2.60 13.94 -19.82
CA GLY A 143 3.19 15.11 -19.19
C GLY A 143 2.39 15.54 -17.96
N SER A 144 1.08 15.70 -18.12
CA SER A 144 0.19 16.02 -16.99
C SER A 144 0.16 14.89 -15.96
N ALA A 145 0.15 13.63 -16.40
CA ALA A 145 0.20 12.48 -15.49
C ALA A 145 1.47 12.48 -14.62
N ALA A 146 2.63 12.77 -15.21
CA ALA A 146 3.90 12.87 -14.47
C ALA A 146 3.89 14.02 -13.46
N GLN A 147 3.39 15.20 -13.84
CA GLN A 147 3.29 16.36 -12.95
C GLN A 147 2.37 16.08 -11.74
N LEU A 148 1.22 15.43 -11.97
CA LEU A 148 0.30 15.09 -10.88
C LEU A 148 0.90 14.04 -9.93
N ALA A 149 1.63 13.07 -10.49
CA ALA A 149 2.29 12.04 -9.71
C ALA A 149 3.42 12.64 -8.85
N GLU A 150 4.19 13.61 -9.38
CA GLU A 150 5.18 14.37 -8.61
C GLU A 150 4.52 15.22 -7.50
N GLN A 151 3.41 15.90 -7.80
CA GLN A 151 2.64 16.64 -6.79
C GLN A 151 2.14 15.73 -5.65
N ALA A 152 1.63 14.54 -5.99
CA ALA A 152 1.20 13.56 -5.00
C ALA A 152 2.37 13.08 -4.14
N TYR A 153 3.53 12.83 -4.73
CA TYR A 153 4.76 12.45 -4.04
C TYR A 153 5.23 13.54 -3.07
N LEU A 154 5.36 14.79 -3.52
CA LEU A 154 5.80 15.91 -2.69
C LEU A 154 4.88 16.10 -1.49
N HIS A 155 3.56 16.07 -1.71
CA HIS A 155 2.58 16.16 -0.64
C HIS A 155 2.72 15.01 0.37
N ALA A 156 3.00 13.79 -0.09
CA ALA A 156 3.22 12.64 0.77
C ALA A 156 4.46 12.81 1.66
N ASN A 157 5.56 13.26 1.06
CA ASN A 157 6.83 13.46 1.74
C ASN A 157 6.77 14.60 2.76
N GLU A 158 6.17 15.74 2.39
CA GLU A 158 5.93 16.87 3.31
C GLU A 158 5.03 16.48 4.49
N SER A 159 4.19 15.46 4.31
CA SER A 159 3.25 14.96 5.31
C SER A 159 3.72 13.69 6.05
N ASP A 160 4.95 13.22 5.82
CA ASP A 160 5.53 12.00 6.41
C ASP A 160 4.64 10.75 6.21
N LEU A 161 4.08 10.61 5.00
CA LEU A 161 3.24 9.47 4.63
C LEU A 161 4.08 8.34 4.06
N PHE A 162 4.25 7.26 4.85
CA PHE A 162 5.01 6.05 4.48
C PHE A 162 4.65 5.44 3.10
N ALA A 163 3.42 5.64 2.63
CA ALA A 163 2.96 5.09 1.35
C ALA A 163 3.35 5.94 0.12
N GLY A 164 3.88 7.15 0.35
CA GLY A 164 4.23 8.11 -0.69
C GLY A 164 5.25 7.56 -1.69
N ASP A 165 6.38 7.06 -1.18
CA ASP A 165 7.45 6.50 -2.00
C ASP A 165 6.96 5.34 -2.85
N SER A 166 6.18 4.44 -2.24
CA SER A 166 5.66 3.23 -2.88
C SER A 166 4.70 3.54 -4.04
N ALA A 167 3.81 4.51 -3.84
CA ALA A 167 2.83 4.90 -4.85
C ALA A 167 3.48 5.67 -6.00
N TRP A 168 4.38 6.61 -5.67
CA TRP A 168 5.15 7.36 -6.66
C TRP A 168 5.97 6.44 -7.55
N ALA A 169 6.67 5.52 -6.91
CA ALA A 169 7.38 4.42 -7.54
C ALA A 169 6.48 3.67 -8.55
N GLY A 170 5.33 3.15 -8.11
CA GLY A 170 4.38 2.48 -9.00
C GLY A 170 3.92 3.35 -10.19
N GLN A 171 3.66 4.62 -9.96
CA GLN A 171 3.22 5.57 -10.99
C GLN A 171 4.32 5.82 -12.05
N LEU A 172 5.58 6.00 -11.63
CA LEU A 172 6.71 6.19 -12.55
C LEU A 172 6.89 5.01 -13.50
N VAL A 173 6.68 3.79 -13.01
CA VAL A 173 6.78 2.57 -13.82
C VAL A 173 5.71 2.54 -14.89
N VAL A 174 4.47 2.82 -14.50
CA VAL A 174 3.35 2.85 -15.43
C VAL A 174 3.56 3.93 -16.49
N LEU A 175 4.01 5.13 -16.10
CA LEU A 175 4.37 6.20 -17.03
C LEU A 175 5.51 5.80 -17.98
N GLY A 176 6.54 5.14 -17.44
CA GLY A 176 7.64 4.56 -18.20
C GLY A 176 7.16 3.54 -19.23
N TRP A 177 6.24 2.66 -18.82
CA TRP A 177 5.68 1.63 -19.66
C TRP A 177 4.87 2.20 -20.80
N VAL A 178 3.90 3.06 -20.49
CA VAL A 178 2.99 3.67 -21.46
C VAL A 178 3.75 4.57 -22.44
N SER A 179 4.82 5.23 -22.01
CA SER A 179 5.66 6.04 -22.91
C SER A 179 6.64 5.23 -23.78
N GLY A 180 6.70 3.90 -23.64
CA GLY A 180 7.72 3.07 -24.30
C GLY A 180 9.15 3.36 -23.81
N ARG A 181 9.29 4.10 -22.70
CA ARG A 181 10.56 4.50 -22.08
C ARG A 181 10.94 3.60 -20.92
N LEU A 182 10.27 2.46 -20.75
CA LEU A 182 10.59 1.51 -19.69
C LEU A 182 12.09 1.17 -19.73
N THR A 183 12.66 0.96 -20.92
CA THR A 183 14.09 0.69 -21.15
C THR A 183 15.04 1.84 -20.83
N SER A 184 14.55 3.06 -20.64
CA SER A 184 15.39 4.19 -20.21
C SER A 184 15.66 4.22 -18.70
N PHE A 185 14.94 3.43 -17.91
CA PHE A 185 15.23 3.18 -16.49
C PHE A 185 16.40 2.16 -16.30
N GLN A 186 17.28 2.05 -17.29
CA GLN A 186 18.26 0.98 -17.47
C GLN A 186 19.37 0.90 -16.42
N ARG A 187 19.40 1.80 -15.44
CA ARG A 187 20.39 1.78 -14.37
C ARG A 187 19.72 1.76 -13.00
N PRO A 188 19.83 0.63 -12.26
CA PRO A 188 19.43 0.53 -10.86
C PRO A 188 20.06 1.59 -9.94
N GLN A 189 21.12 2.26 -10.41
CA GLN A 189 21.88 3.30 -9.69
C GLN A 189 21.37 4.72 -9.97
N GLU A 190 20.49 4.89 -10.97
CA GLU A 190 19.84 6.16 -11.33
C GLU A 190 18.34 6.15 -10.95
N ALA A 191 17.81 5.00 -10.54
CA ALA A 191 16.64 4.97 -9.68
C ALA A 191 17.01 5.78 -8.42
N PRO A 192 16.21 6.78 -8.02
CA PRO A 192 16.51 7.51 -6.80
C PRO A 192 16.67 6.50 -5.65
N ASP A 193 17.61 6.76 -4.74
CA ASP A 193 17.75 6.05 -3.46
C ASP A 193 16.45 6.26 -2.66
N LEU A 194 15.40 5.55 -3.08
CA LEU A 194 14.08 5.60 -2.49
C LEU A 194 14.03 4.45 -1.50
N GLU A 195 14.14 4.79 -0.22
CA GLU A 195 13.75 3.89 0.85
C GLU A 195 12.24 3.64 0.73
N GLY A 196 11.87 2.50 0.14
CA GLY A 196 10.48 2.06 -0.03
C GLY A 196 10.35 0.56 0.20
N PRO A 197 9.13 0.01 0.29
CA PRO A 197 8.95 -1.42 0.48
C PRO A 197 9.55 -2.17 -0.72
N GLU A 198 10.72 -2.80 -0.47
CA GLU A 198 11.55 -3.55 -1.44
C GLU A 198 10.74 -4.44 -2.38
N PHE A 199 9.60 -4.92 -1.89
CA PHE A 199 8.66 -5.78 -2.58
C PHE A 199 8.02 -5.18 -3.84
N ALA A 200 7.47 -3.96 -3.77
CA ALA A 200 6.80 -3.32 -4.92
C ALA A 200 7.82 -2.99 -6.02
N TRP A 201 9.01 -2.57 -5.61
CA TRP A 201 10.16 -2.32 -6.48
C TRP A 201 10.73 -3.56 -7.11
N SER A 202 10.80 -4.66 -6.38
CA SER A 202 11.26 -5.92 -6.92
C SER A 202 10.24 -6.47 -7.94
N ALA A 203 8.93 -6.35 -7.69
CA ALA A 203 7.89 -6.81 -8.62
C ALA A 203 7.90 -5.99 -9.93
N VAL A 204 8.04 -4.67 -9.80
CA VAL A 204 8.23 -3.73 -10.91
C VAL A 204 9.50 -4.07 -11.71
N ARG A 205 10.62 -4.31 -11.01
CA ARG A 205 11.92 -4.61 -11.61
C ARG A 205 11.90 -5.95 -12.34
N ALA A 206 11.19 -6.93 -11.80
CA ALA A 206 10.96 -8.19 -12.49
C ALA A 206 10.14 -8.02 -13.77
N LEU A 207 9.04 -7.25 -13.71
CA LEU A 207 8.24 -6.95 -14.90
C LEU A 207 9.08 -6.23 -15.96
N PHE A 208 9.94 -5.31 -15.54
CA PHE A 208 10.89 -4.62 -16.40
C PHE A 208 11.83 -5.59 -17.13
N LEU A 209 12.52 -6.46 -16.38
CA LEU A 209 13.47 -7.43 -16.91
C LEU A 209 12.79 -8.40 -17.90
N ALA A 210 11.56 -8.85 -17.58
CA ALA A 210 10.79 -9.72 -18.45
C ALA A 210 10.45 -9.05 -19.79
N LEU A 211 10.03 -7.77 -19.75
CA LEU A 211 9.69 -7.01 -20.96
C LEU A 211 10.91 -6.61 -21.79
N SER A 212 12.09 -6.49 -21.18
CA SER A 212 13.35 -6.25 -21.90
C SER A 212 14.00 -7.51 -22.49
N GLY A 213 13.38 -8.69 -22.32
CA GLY A 213 13.91 -9.97 -22.81
C GLY A 213 14.88 -10.67 -21.86
N ASP A 214 15.03 -10.17 -20.62
CA ASP A 214 15.83 -10.78 -19.56
C ASP A 214 14.93 -11.58 -18.60
N ALA A 215 14.32 -12.62 -19.16
CA ALA A 215 13.34 -13.44 -18.46
C ALA A 215 13.93 -14.19 -17.25
N ASP A 216 15.23 -14.51 -17.29
CA ASP A 216 15.90 -15.27 -16.22
C ASP A 216 16.08 -14.42 -14.96
N ASN A 217 16.56 -13.18 -15.09
CA ASN A 217 16.66 -12.27 -13.94
C ASN A 217 15.28 -11.82 -13.45
N ALA A 218 14.30 -11.65 -14.34
CA ALA A 218 12.92 -11.39 -13.95
C ALA A 218 12.37 -12.52 -13.06
N THR A 219 12.60 -13.77 -13.49
CA THR A 219 12.16 -14.96 -12.77
C THR A 219 12.88 -15.11 -11.44
N ALA A 220 14.18 -14.81 -11.37
CA ALA A 220 14.94 -14.82 -10.11
C ALA A 220 14.37 -13.83 -9.08
N ILE A 221 14.07 -12.60 -9.52
CA ILE A 221 13.46 -11.59 -8.65
C ILE A 221 12.03 -12.02 -8.24
N LEU A 222 11.20 -12.53 -9.16
CA LEU A 222 9.86 -13.02 -8.81
C LEU A 222 9.90 -14.24 -7.87
N ALA A 223 10.90 -15.12 -8.01
CA ALA A 223 11.12 -16.27 -7.14
C ALA A 223 11.40 -15.84 -5.70
N GLU A 224 12.17 -14.77 -5.50
CA GLU A 224 12.40 -14.15 -4.19
C GLU A 224 11.13 -13.49 -3.63
N LEU A 225 10.23 -13.03 -4.51
CA LEU A 225 8.97 -12.35 -4.17
C LEU A 225 7.76 -13.28 -4.05
N THR A 226 7.91 -14.57 -4.34
CA THR A 226 6.78 -15.51 -4.50
C THR A 226 5.83 -15.61 -3.29
N PRO A 227 6.24 -15.36 -2.02
CA PRO A 227 5.28 -15.27 -0.92
C PRO A 227 4.37 -14.02 -0.94
N GLY A 228 4.72 -12.97 -1.69
CA GLY A 228 4.08 -11.65 -1.60
C GLY A 228 3.36 -11.16 -2.86
N ILE A 229 3.41 -11.84 -4.00
CA ILE A 229 2.86 -11.33 -5.28
C ILE A 229 1.36 -11.03 -5.25
N GLY A 230 0.59 -11.68 -4.37
CA GLY A 230 -0.82 -11.33 -4.14
C GLY A 230 -1.04 -9.88 -3.68
N THR A 231 -0.06 -9.26 -3.01
CA THR A 231 -0.22 -7.99 -2.30
C THR A 231 -0.17 -6.73 -3.20
N VAL A 232 0.38 -6.82 -4.43
CA VAL A 232 0.68 -5.63 -5.29
C VAL A 232 -0.57 -5.01 -5.91
N GLY A 233 -1.55 -5.81 -6.31
CA GLY A 233 -2.77 -5.31 -6.99
C GLY A 233 -3.57 -4.32 -6.14
N ALA A 234 -3.41 -4.37 -4.82
CA ALA A 234 -4.07 -3.47 -3.90
C ALA A 234 -3.35 -2.10 -3.75
N GLN A 235 -2.04 -2.02 -4.01
CA GLN A 235 -1.22 -0.88 -3.60
C GLN A 235 -1.31 0.34 -4.54
N TRP A 236 -1.80 0.18 -5.77
CA TRP A 236 -1.81 1.23 -6.79
C TRP A 236 -2.64 2.47 -6.41
N ILE A 237 -3.65 2.31 -5.54
CA ILE A 237 -4.49 3.40 -5.01
C ILE A 237 -4.37 3.45 -3.47
N GLY A 238 -3.20 3.11 -2.92
CA GLY A 238 -2.92 3.30 -1.50
C GLY A 238 -3.73 2.39 -0.56
N SER A 239 -3.82 1.09 -0.82
CA SER A 239 -4.39 0.13 0.16
C SER A 239 -3.58 0.00 1.47
N SER A 240 -2.62 0.88 1.75
CA SER A 240 -1.98 1.04 3.06
C SER A 240 -2.93 1.74 4.06
N THR A 241 -4.13 1.22 4.31
CA THR A 241 -4.98 1.69 5.42
C THR A 241 -4.61 1.06 6.78
N SER A 242 -3.43 0.43 6.86
CA SER A 242 -2.95 -0.32 8.02
C SER A 242 -2.36 0.54 9.16
N ARG A 243 -2.36 1.88 9.06
CA ARG A 243 -2.06 2.75 10.21
C ARG A 243 -3.16 3.80 10.41
N TRP A 244 -4.10 3.45 11.28
CA TRP A 244 -4.88 4.46 12.00
C TRP A 244 -3.94 5.20 12.97
N PRO A 245 -4.10 6.52 13.19
CA PRO A 245 -3.28 7.23 14.15
C PRO A 245 -3.63 6.74 15.55
N TRP A 246 -2.82 5.82 16.07
CA TRP A 246 -2.57 5.76 17.50
C TRP A 246 -2.06 7.13 17.90
N ARG A 247 -2.79 7.86 18.75
CA ARG A 247 -2.21 9.03 19.42
C ARG A 247 -1.02 8.53 20.23
N PRO A 248 0.22 8.96 19.97
CA PRO A 248 1.24 8.80 20.98
C PRO A 248 0.84 9.75 22.11
N ARG A 249 0.49 9.21 23.29
CA ARG A 249 0.72 9.97 24.51
C ARG A 249 2.18 10.41 24.44
N ARG A 250 2.44 11.72 24.58
CA ARG A 250 3.81 12.23 24.76
C ARG A 250 4.48 11.38 25.83
N TRP A 251 5.45 10.58 25.43
CA TRP A 251 6.33 9.91 26.36
C TRP A 251 7.39 10.95 26.73
N SER A 252 7.13 11.69 27.81
CA SER A 252 8.11 12.54 28.45
C SER A 252 8.98 11.67 29.37
N GLY A 253 9.96 11.00 28.77
CA GLY A 253 10.96 10.20 29.48
C GLY A 253 12.16 9.93 28.55
N PRO A 254 13.40 9.88 29.08
CA PRO A 254 14.59 9.66 28.25
C PRO A 254 14.53 8.26 27.63
N GLY A 255 14.43 8.18 26.31
CA GLY A 255 14.37 6.92 25.57
C GLY A 255 15.68 6.13 25.66
N PRO A 256 15.64 4.78 25.67
CA PRO A 256 16.83 3.96 25.57
C PRO A 256 17.45 4.09 24.17
N SER A 257 18.78 4.17 24.12
CA SER A 257 19.59 4.29 22.92
C SER A 257 19.47 3.05 22.02
N TRP A 258 18.60 3.11 21.02
CA TRP A 258 18.59 2.14 19.92
C TRP A 258 19.68 2.53 18.91
N ARG A 259 20.72 1.70 18.79
CA ARG A 259 21.70 1.73 17.69
C ARG A 259 21.24 0.74 16.60
N PRO A 260 21.34 1.07 15.31
CA PRO A 260 21.12 0.09 14.24
C PRO A 260 22.26 -0.95 14.25
N PRO A 261 21.98 -2.25 13.99
CA PRO A 261 23.02 -3.27 13.98
C PRO A 261 23.92 -3.13 12.76
N SER A 262 25.22 -3.02 13.02
CA SER A 262 26.31 -3.07 12.08
C SER A 262 26.42 -4.44 11.39
N ARG A 263 26.65 -4.36 10.07
CA ARG A 263 26.82 -5.42 9.06
C ARG A 263 27.73 -6.60 9.47
N TYR A 264 27.51 -7.74 8.80
CA TYR A 264 28.48 -8.79 8.41
C TYR A 264 29.67 -9.06 9.37
N CYS A 265 29.64 -10.22 10.02
CA CYS A 265 30.74 -11.14 10.42
C CYS A 265 30.17 -12.03 11.55
N ALA A 266 30.36 -13.33 11.66
CA ALA A 266 30.98 -14.36 10.86
C ALA A 266 30.43 -15.70 11.38
N ALA A 267 30.62 -16.76 10.60
CA ALA A 267 30.28 -18.12 10.95
C ALA A 267 30.94 -18.60 12.26
N ASP A 268 30.15 -19.40 12.99
CA ASP A 268 30.48 -20.52 13.88
C ASP A 268 31.74 -20.50 14.74
N ALA A 269 31.48 -20.52 16.05
CA ALA A 269 32.40 -20.97 17.07
C ALA A 269 32.22 -22.48 17.32
N THR A 270 33.30 -23.24 17.16
CA THR A 270 33.51 -24.47 17.94
C THR A 270 34.81 -24.34 18.74
N THR A 271 34.63 -24.34 20.06
CA THR A 271 35.54 -24.66 21.18
C THR A 271 36.74 -25.57 20.81
N THR A 272 37.97 -25.33 21.26
CA THR A 272 38.45 -25.55 22.65
C THR A 272 39.94 -25.15 22.82
N SER A 273 40.26 -24.58 24.01
CA SER A 273 41.39 -24.91 24.91
C SER A 273 42.88 -24.82 24.46
N SER A 274 43.57 -23.87 25.11
CA SER A 274 44.86 -24.01 25.83
C SER A 274 46.22 -23.94 25.09
N SER A 275 47.06 -23.08 25.67
CA SER A 275 48.54 -23.10 25.77
C SER A 275 49.40 -22.78 24.53
N ALA A 276 50.10 -21.64 24.60
CA ALA A 276 51.41 -21.39 23.95
C ALA A 276 52.50 -22.26 24.65
N PRO A 277 53.69 -22.54 24.05
CA PRO A 277 54.65 -21.51 23.59
C PRO A 277 55.50 -21.86 22.34
N ALA A 278 56.40 -20.91 22.04
CA ALA A 278 57.36 -20.79 20.94
C ALA A 278 58.30 -21.97 20.60
N CYS A 279 58.74 -22.03 19.34
CA CYS A 279 60.10 -22.36 18.83
C CYS A 279 60.03 -22.50 17.28
N SER A 280 60.71 -21.66 16.51
CA SER A 280 62.07 -21.83 15.95
C SER A 280 62.12 -22.51 14.57
N THR A 281 62.81 -21.81 13.65
CA THR A 281 63.72 -22.33 12.59
C THR A 281 63.22 -23.15 11.40
N SER A 282 63.50 -22.61 10.20
CA SER A 282 64.35 -23.18 9.13
C SER A 282 63.79 -24.23 8.15
N ASP A 283 64.13 -23.96 6.88
CA ASP A 283 64.39 -24.88 5.75
C ASP A 283 63.18 -25.60 5.12
N ARG A 284 62.91 -25.60 3.81
CA ARG A 284 63.68 -25.37 2.56
C ARG A 284 62.79 -24.71 1.51
#